data_AF-A0A534N6N1-F1
#
_entry.id   AF-A0A534N6N1-F1
#
_cell.length_a   1.000
_cell.length_b   1.000
_cell.length_c   1.000
_cell.angle_alpha   90.00
_cell.angle_beta   90.00
_cell.angle_gamma   90.00
#
_symmetry.space_group_name_H-M   'P 1'
#
loop_
_entity.id
_entity.type
_entity.pdbx_description
1 polymer ?
#
loop_
_entity_poly.entity_id
_entity_poly.type
_entity_poly.pdbx_seq_one_letter_code
_entity_poly.pdbx_strand_id
1 'polypeptide(L)'
;MIDGPKYAQTLRAIGQELEALNLKYFDIKSEGKDYLVRAATSPEPLELRYTSEDIGRLERQGRARRSDPSRTPDLMTLSQALRAIGEYVDRKDCRLVRVSRQVPSGTVPLLSIEYQTGTRDRKKEEIRASSLYDLSVRMYKQRDTGRARNL
;
A
#
# COMPACT_ATOMS: atom_id res chain seq x y z
N MET A 1 -7.37 14.16 -19.41
CA MET A 1 -6.61 13.83 -18.20
C MET A 1 -7.48 12.91 -17.38
N ILE A 2 -7.22 11.60 -17.40
CA ILE A 2 -7.95 10.68 -16.51
C ILE A 2 -7.21 10.76 -15.19
N ASP A 3 -7.82 11.39 -14.19
CA ASP A 3 -7.41 11.26 -12.79
C ASP A 3 -7.50 9.79 -12.43
N GLY A 4 -6.42 9.05 -12.70
CA GLY A 4 -6.29 7.66 -12.34
C GLY A 4 -6.38 7.51 -10.82
N PRO A 5 -6.94 6.41 -10.31
CA PRO A 5 -6.97 6.15 -8.87
C PRO A 5 -5.55 6.26 -8.32
N LYS A 6 -5.33 7.14 -7.34
CA LYS A 6 -4.02 7.32 -6.69
C LYS A 6 -3.74 6.12 -5.79
N TYR A 7 -3.30 4.99 -6.37
CA TYR A 7 -3.10 3.73 -5.64
C TYR A 7 -2.13 3.92 -4.48
N ALA A 8 -1.08 4.73 -4.65
CA ALA A 8 -0.14 5.06 -3.58
C ALA A 8 -0.82 5.68 -2.34
N GLN A 9 -1.84 6.51 -2.54
CA GLN A 9 -2.57 7.16 -1.46
C GLN A 9 -3.54 6.19 -0.78
N THR A 10 -4.33 5.48 -1.58
CA THR A 10 -5.32 4.51 -1.11
C THR A 10 -4.68 3.36 -0.35
N LEU A 11 -3.69 2.69 -0.94
CA LEU A 11 -3.04 1.53 -0.33
C LEU A 11 -2.29 1.91 0.96
N ARG A 12 -1.73 3.12 1.02
CA ARG A 12 -1.14 3.66 2.24
C ARG A 12 -2.20 3.83 3.35
N ALA A 13 -3.36 4.40 3.02
CA ALA A 13 -4.44 4.63 3.98
C ALA A 13 -4.96 3.30 4.55
N ILE A 14 -5.22 2.33 3.68
CA ILE A 14 -5.59 0.96 4.08
C ILE A 14 -4.50 0.34 4.96
N GLY A 15 -3.23 0.47 4.55
CA GLY A 15 -2.09 -0.06 5.32
C GLY A 15 -2.00 0.50 6.74
N GLN A 16 -2.29 1.79 6.94
CA GLN A 16 -2.29 2.42 8.27
C GLN A 16 -3.37 1.85 9.19
N GLU A 17 -4.50 1.45 8.61
CA GLU A 17 -5.59 0.83 9.38
C GLU A 17 -5.28 -0.63 9.71
N LEU A 18 -4.76 -1.39 8.74
CA LEU A 18 -4.28 -2.75 8.98
C LEU A 18 -3.22 -2.79 10.09
N GLU A 19 -2.31 -1.81 10.12
CA GLU A 19 -1.35 -1.64 11.22
C GLU A 19 -2.03 -1.36 12.56
N ALA A 20 -3.01 -0.46 12.59
CA ALA A 20 -3.73 -0.11 13.81
C ALA A 20 -4.55 -1.30 14.36
N LEU A 21 -5.04 -2.18 13.48
CA LEU A 21 -5.76 -3.40 13.82
C LEU A 21 -4.82 -4.61 14.02
N ASN A 22 -3.49 -4.43 13.89
CA ASN A 22 -2.48 -5.49 13.94
C ASN A 22 -2.74 -6.66 12.96
N LEU A 23 -3.33 -6.36 11.81
CA LEU A 23 -3.68 -7.31 10.75
C LEU A 23 -2.47 -7.54 9.84
N LYS A 24 -1.70 -8.58 10.13
CA LYS A 24 -0.46 -8.88 9.41
C LYS A 24 -0.68 -9.59 8.09
N TYR A 25 -1.68 -10.47 8.00
CA TYR A 25 -1.95 -11.29 6.83
C TYR A 25 -3.27 -10.86 6.22
N PHE A 26 -3.22 -10.52 4.95
CA PHE A 26 -4.34 -9.88 4.30
C PHE A 26 -4.32 -10.09 2.80
N ASP A 27 -5.45 -9.73 2.22
CA ASP A 27 -5.68 -9.71 0.80
C ASP A 27 -6.52 -8.49 0.43
N ILE A 28 -5.90 -7.56 -0.30
CA ILE A 28 -6.53 -6.34 -0.80
C ILE A 28 -6.85 -6.59 -2.28
N LYS A 29 -8.12 -6.56 -2.66
CA LYS A 29 -8.59 -6.66 -4.03
C LYS A 29 -9.22 -5.34 -4.46
N SER A 30 -8.86 -4.85 -5.64
CA SER A 30 -9.52 -3.67 -6.21
C SER A 30 -10.77 -4.09 -6.99
N GLU A 31 -11.92 -3.48 -6.67
CA GLU A 31 -13.20 -3.74 -7.31
C GLU A 31 -13.79 -2.43 -7.85
N GLY A 32 -13.49 -2.13 -9.11
CA GLY A 32 -13.88 -0.85 -9.71
C GLY A 32 -13.18 0.33 -9.02
N LYS A 33 -13.92 1.09 -8.21
CA LYS A 33 -13.44 2.22 -7.41
C LYS A 33 -13.28 1.88 -5.92
N ASP A 34 -13.74 0.71 -5.52
CA ASP A 34 -13.72 0.24 -4.13
C ASP A 34 -12.58 -0.76 -3.92
N TYR A 35 -12.30 -1.05 -2.64
CA TYR A 35 -11.35 -2.08 -2.23
C TYR A 35 -12.00 -3.04 -1.25
N LEU A 36 -11.80 -4.33 -1.50
CA LEU A 36 -12.17 -5.40 -0.57
C LEU A 36 -10.90 -5.89 0.11
N VAL A 37 -10.89 -5.91 1.44
CA VAL A 37 -9.77 -6.40 2.24
C VAL A 37 -10.23 -7.58 3.05
N ARG A 38 -9.57 -8.72 2.86
CA ARG A 38 -9.77 -9.94 3.66
C ARG A 38 -8.54 -10.15 4.51
N ALA A 39 -8.66 -10.02 5.82
CA ALA A 39 -7.58 -10.29 6.74
C ALA A 39 -7.75 -11.67 7.38
N ALA A 40 -6.66 -12.41 7.49
CA ALA A 40 -6.67 -13.68 8.21
C ALA A 40 -6.59 -13.39 9.71
N THR A 41 -7.77 -13.36 10.34
CA THR A 41 -7.95 -13.32 11.78
C THR A 41 -8.43 -14.69 12.26
N SER A 42 -8.01 -15.11 13.45
CA SER A 42 -8.50 -16.33 14.10
C SER A 42 -9.55 -15.92 15.15
N PRO A 43 -10.76 -16.52 15.19
CA PRO A 43 -11.19 -17.74 14.49
C PRO A 43 -11.84 -17.53 13.11
N GLU A 44 -12.29 -16.31 12.77
CA GLU A 44 -12.97 -16.01 11.51
C GLU A 44 -12.24 -14.91 10.73
N PRO A 45 -12.14 -15.02 9.39
CA PRO A 45 -11.50 -14.00 8.57
C PRO A 45 -12.33 -12.71 8.58
N LEU A 46 -11.65 -11.59 8.83
CA LEU A 46 -12.26 -10.26 8.82
C LEU A 46 -12.33 -9.75 7.37
N GLU A 47 -13.53 -9.37 6.92
CA GLU A 47 -13.74 -8.73 5.62
C GLU A 47 -14.09 -7.24 5.82
N LEU A 48 -13.30 -6.35 5.22
CA LEU A 48 -13.47 -4.91 5.26
C LEU A 48 -13.64 -4.39 3.85
N ARG A 49 -14.70 -3.60 3.62
CA ARG A 49 -14.94 -2.95 2.33
C ARG A 49 -14.71 -1.46 2.45
N TYR A 50 -13.91 -0.91 1.54
CA TYR A 50 -13.55 0.49 1.50
C TYR A 50 -14.10 1.14 0.24
N THR A 51 -15.08 2.02 0.45
CA THR A 51 -15.54 2.93 -0.60
C THR A 51 -14.57 4.09 -0.77
N SER A 52 -14.74 4.86 -1.85
CA SER A 52 -13.99 6.11 -2.02
C SER A 52 -14.16 7.09 -0.85
N GLU A 53 -15.32 7.09 -0.19
CA GLU A 53 -15.57 7.93 0.99
C GLU A 53 -14.78 7.44 2.21
N ASP A 54 -14.76 6.13 2.45
CA ASP A 54 -13.98 5.53 3.53
C ASP A 54 -12.49 5.82 3.37
N ILE A 55 -11.96 5.71 2.14
CA ILE A 55 -10.57 6.08 1.84
C ILE A 55 -10.34 7.55 2.16
N GLY A 56 -11.24 8.45 1.76
CA GLY A 56 -11.15 9.87 2.11
C GLY A 56 -11.16 10.12 3.62
N ARG A 57 -11.94 9.36 4.39
CA ARG A 57 -11.97 9.41 5.86
C ARG A 57 -10.65 8.93 6.46
N LEU A 58 -10.16 7.77 6.04
CA LEU A 58 -8.88 7.21 6.47
C LEU A 58 -7.71 8.15 6.16
N GLU A 59 -7.74 8.81 5.01
CA GLU A 59 -6.74 9.80 4.64
C GLU A 59 -6.75 11.02 5.58
N ARG A 60 -7.93 11.55 5.93
CA ARG A 60 -8.07 12.65 6.89
C ARG A 60 -7.56 12.24 8.27
N GLN A 61 -7.94 11.06 8.74
CA GLN A 61 -7.46 10.51 10.02
C GLN A 61 -5.93 10.30 10.00
N GLY A 62 -5.40 9.72 8.93
CA GLY A 62 -3.97 9.49 8.74
C GLY A 62 -3.15 10.79 8.64
N ARG A 63 -3.75 11.89 8.15
CA ARG A 63 -3.16 13.23 8.20
C ARG A 63 -3.09 13.76 9.63
N ALA A 64 -4.18 13.66 10.39
CA ALA A 64 -4.20 14.08 11.80
C ALA A 64 -3.17 13.32 12.65
N ARG A 65 -2.98 12.02 12.40
CA ARG A 65 -1.96 11.17 13.07
C ARG A 65 -0.51 11.56 12.74
N ARG A 66 -0.26 12.32 11.66
CA ARG A 66 1.08 12.84 11.29
C ARG A 66 1.41 14.18 11.93
N SER A 67 0.44 14.82 12.57
CA SER A 67 0.66 16.06 13.33
C SER A 67 1.30 15.80 14.69
N ASP A 68 1.66 14.55 15.02
CA ASP A 68 2.49 14.21 16.17
C ASP A 68 3.98 14.34 15.79
N PRO A 69 4.68 15.40 16.21
CA PRO A 69 6.08 15.64 15.87
C PRO A 69 7.05 14.64 16.52
N SER A 70 6.60 13.80 17.44
CA SER A 70 7.42 12.78 18.11
C SER A 70 7.54 11.46 17.33
N ARG A 71 6.70 11.26 16.31
CA ARG A 71 6.63 9.98 15.57
C ARG A 71 7.60 9.99 14.40
N THR A 72 8.78 9.43 14.61
CA THR A 72 9.71 9.10 13.51
C THR A 72 9.01 8.15 12.53
N PRO A 73 9.01 8.44 11.21
CA PRO A 73 8.42 7.52 10.23
C PRO A 73 9.26 6.25 10.20
N ASP A 74 8.71 5.15 10.72
CA ASP A 74 9.30 3.84 10.50
C ASP A 74 9.19 3.53 9.00
N LEU A 75 10.35 3.52 8.33
CA LEU A 75 10.52 3.28 6.90
C LEU A 75 10.07 1.87 6.48
N MET A 76 9.91 0.97 7.45
CA MET A 76 9.58 -0.44 7.26
C MET A 76 8.16 -0.78 7.70
N THR A 77 7.30 0.23 7.87
CA THR A 77 5.87 0.04 8.10
C THR A 77 5.19 -0.56 6.86
N LEU A 78 4.18 -1.40 7.10
CA LEU A 78 3.29 -1.95 6.06
C LEU A 78 2.66 -0.84 5.22
N SER A 79 2.26 0.28 5.84
CA SER A 79 1.68 1.42 5.14
C SER A 79 2.65 2.08 4.16
N GLN A 80 3.95 2.09 4.43
CA GLN A 80 4.97 2.57 3.48
C GLN A 80 5.25 1.55 2.38
N ALA A 81 5.30 0.26 2.71
CA ALA A 81 5.41 -0.80 1.71
C ALA A 81 4.24 -0.76 0.70
N LEU A 82 3.01 -0.65 1.21
CA LEU A 82 1.80 -0.55 0.39
C LEU A 82 1.75 0.76 -0.42
N ARG A 83 2.24 1.87 0.13
CA ARG A 83 2.44 3.12 -0.61
C ARG A 83 3.38 2.91 -1.81
N ALA A 84 4.50 2.21 -1.61
CA ALA A 84 5.49 1.95 -2.66
C ALA A 84 4.94 1.06 -3.77
N ILE A 85 4.19 0.03 -3.39
CA ILE A 85 3.46 -0.81 -4.35
C ILE A 85 2.46 0.04 -5.15
N GLY A 86 1.69 0.90 -4.50
CA GLY A 86 0.76 1.79 -5.17
C GLY A 86 1.45 2.75 -6.14
N GLU A 87 2.55 3.36 -5.72
CA GLU A 87 3.32 4.27 -6.58
C GLU A 87 3.96 3.55 -7.78
N TYR A 88 4.38 2.30 -7.60
CA TYR A 88 4.86 1.46 -8.69
C TYR A 88 3.76 1.21 -9.74
N VAL A 89 2.53 0.92 -9.31
CA VAL A 89 1.38 0.74 -10.20
C VAL A 89 1.00 2.05 -10.88
N ASP A 90 0.93 3.15 -10.12
CA ASP A 90 0.64 4.50 -10.63
C ASP A 90 1.64 4.89 -11.73
N ARG A 91 2.94 4.68 -11.51
CA ARG A 91 4.00 5.02 -12.49
C ARG A 91 3.99 4.14 -13.74
N LYS A 92 3.60 2.87 -13.61
CA LYS A 92 3.50 1.94 -14.74
C LYS A 92 2.21 2.13 -15.54
N ASP A 93 1.34 3.05 -15.13
CA ASP A 93 0.00 3.24 -15.71
C ASP A 93 -0.76 1.91 -15.87
N CYS A 94 -0.65 1.07 -14.83
CA CYS A 94 -1.27 -0.25 -14.79
C CYS A 94 -2.49 -0.22 -13.87
N ARG A 95 -3.43 -1.14 -14.11
CA ARG A 95 -4.57 -1.32 -13.23
C ARG A 95 -4.21 -2.33 -12.14
N LEU A 96 -4.22 -1.90 -10.88
CA LEU A 96 -4.08 -2.84 -9.77
C LEU A 96 -5.22 -3.86 -9.83
N VAL A 97 -4.93 -5.10 -9.43
CA VAL A 97 -5.97 -6.13 -9.25
C VAL A 97 -5.96 -6.65 -7.82
N ARG A 98 -4.78 -6.92 -7.25
CA ARG A 98 -4.65 -7.52 -5.93
C ARG A 98 -3.31 -7.16 -5.28
N VAL A 99 -3.30 -7.01 -3.97
CA VAL A 99 -2.09 -7.01 -3.13
C VAL A 99 -2.35 -7.94 -1.96
N SER A 100 -1.47 -8.90 -1.70
CA SER A 100 -1.66 -9.84 -0.60
C SER A 100 -0.39 -10.10 0.18
N ARG A 101 -0.55 -10.44 1.46
CA ARG A 101 0.50 -10.99 2.30
C ARG A 101 -0.04 -12.25 2.95
N GLN A 102 0.50 -13.40 2.57
CA GLN A 102 0.08 -14.70 3.09
C GLN A 102 0.85 -15.07 4.37
N VAL A 103 0.27 -15.97 5.15
CA VAL A 103 0.98 -16.63 6.26
C VAL A 103 2.20 -17.35 5.66
N PRO A 104 3.43 -17.10 6.14
CA PRO A 104 4.60 -17.73 5.57
C PRO A 104 4.53 -19.24 5.81
N SER A 105 4.75 -20.03 4.77
CA SER A 105 5.14 -21.45 4.93
C SER A 105 6.67 -21.62 5.06
N GLY A 106 7.43 -20.52 5.03
CA GLY A 106 8.90 -20.48 5.14
C GLY A 106 9.42 -19.21 5.84
N THR A 107 10.71 -18.90 5.71
CA THR A 107 11.40 -17.93 6.59
C THR A 107 11.06 -16.44 6.36
N VAL A 108 10.46 -16.07 5.21
CA VAL A 108 10.20 -14.65 4.88
C VAL A 108 8.75 -14.44 4.45
N PRO A 109 7.99 -13.52 5.08
CA PRO A 109 6.69 -13.11 4.57
C PRO A 109 6.87 -12.38 3.23
N LEU A 110 6.26 -12.91 2.18
CA LEU A 110 6.28 -12.32 0.84
C LEU A 110 4.99 -11.53 0.65
N LEU A 111 5.09 -10.28 0.19
CA LEU A 111 3.95 -9.62 -0.41
C LEU A 111 3.87 -10.05 -1.88
N SER A 112 2.66 -10.16 -2.40
CA SER A 112 2.47 -10.30 -3.84
C SER A 112 1.59 -9.18 -4.37
N ILE A 113 1.89 -8.72 -5.57
CA ILE A 113 1.09 -7.76 -6.32
C ILE A 113 0.62 -8.42 -7.61
N GLU A 114 -0.67 -8.27 -7.91
CA GLU A 114 -1.26 -8.60 -9.20
C GLU A 114 -1.79 -7.32 -9.84
N TYR A 115 -1.42 -7.09 -11.10
CA TYR A 115 -1.83 -5.92 -11.87
C TYR A 115 -2.08 -6.30 -13.34
N GLN A 116 -2.81 -5.45 -14.03
CA GLN A 116 -3.14 -5.59 -15.44
C GLN A 116 -2.47 -4.45 -16.23
N THR A 117 -1.71 -4.81 -17.27
CA THR A 117 -1.08 -3.85 -18.18
C THR A 117 -2.08 -3.34 -19.23
N GLY A 118 -1.73 -2.27 -19.95
CA GLY A 118 -2.57 -1.74 -21.03
C GLY A 118 -2.92 -2.77 -22.13
N THR A 119 -2.08 -3.81 -22.30
CA THR A 119 -2.32 -4.96 -23.20
C THR A 119 -3.35 -5.97 -22.68
N ARG A 120 -3.99 -5.69 -21.52
CA ARG A 120 -4.88 -6.57 -20.74
C ARG A 120 -4.21 -7.81 -20.13
N ASP A 121 -2.91 -7.99 -20.29
CA ASP A 121 -2.18 -9.08 -19.64
C ASP A 121 -2.16 -8.89 -18.14
N ARG A 122 -2.46 -9.97 -17.40
CA ARG A 122 -2.38 -9.99 -15.94
C ARG A 122 -1.00 -10.48 -15.52
N LYS A 123 -0.29 -9.67 -14.74
CA LYS A 123 1.02 -10.00 -14.18
C LYS A 123 0.93 -10.14 -12.67
N LYS A 124 1.68 -11.08 -12.13
CA LYS A 124 1.88 -11.29 -10.70
C LYS A 124 3.35 -11.18 -10.37
N GLU A 125 3.69 -10.40 -9.34
CA GLU A 125 5.06 -10.23 -8.85
C GLU A 125 5.10 -10.49 -7.34
N GLU A 126 6.10 -11.24 -6.90
CA GLU A 126 6.42 -11.38 -5.48
C GLU A 126 7.41 -10.29 -5.08
N ILE A 127 6.99 -9.45 -4.13
CA ILE A 127 7.80 -8.39 -3.56
C ILE A 127 8.49 -8.94 -2.32
N ARG A 128 9.81 -9.12 -2.41
CA ARG A 128 10.65 -9.49 -1.26
C ARG A 128 10.79 -8.31 -0.30
N ALA A 129 11.00 -8.61 0.98
CA ALA A 129 11.24 -7.59 2.01
C ALA A 129 12.42 -6.67 1.68
N SER A 130 13.48 -7.20 1.06
CA SER A 130 14.62 -6.42 0.56
C SER A 130 14.23 -5.44 -0.54
N SER A 131 13.35 -5.86 -1.46
CA SER A 131 12.83 -4.98 -2.51
C SER A 131 11.96 -3.86 -1.95
N LEU A 132 11.24 -4.10 -0.84
CA LEU A 132 10.51 -3.04 -0.13
C LEU A 132 11.47 -2.02 0.50
N TYR A 133 12.58 -2.47 1.10
CA TYR A 133 13.60 -1.57 1.61
C TYR A 133 14.17 -0.69 0.49
N ASP A 134 14.55 -1.28 -0.65
CA ASP A 134 15.06 -0.53 -1.80
C ASP A 134 14.03 0.46 -2.37
N LEU A 135 12.75 0.06 -2.44
CA LEU A 135 11.65 0.92 -2.88
C LEU A 135 11.42 2.08 -1.90
N SER A 136 11.41 1.83 -0.59
CA SER A 136 11.28 2.84 0.47
C SER A 136 12.47 3.81 0.46
N VAL A 137 13.70 3.31 0.32
CA VAL A 137 14.92 4.13 0.22
C VAL A 137 14.89 5.02 -1.03
N ARG A 138 14.45 4.49 -2.18
CA ARG A 138 14.29 5.30 -3.41
C ARG A 138 13.31 6.46 -3.20
N MET A 139 12.22 6.27 -2.46
CA MET A 139 11.31 7.38 -2.12
C MET A 139 11.97 8.45 -1.26
N TYR A 140 12.78 8.05 -0.27
CA TYR A 140 13.46 9.01 0.60
C TYR A 140 14.54 9.80 -0.15
N LYS A 141 15.32 9.12 -1.00
CA LYS A 141 16.29 9.79 -1.88
C LYS A 141 15.63 10.78 -2.84
N GLN A 142 14.43 10.48 -3.35
CA GLN A 142 13.68 11.41 -4.20
C GLN A 142 13.10 12.61 -3.44
N ARG A 143 12.83 12.47 -2.13
CA ARG A 143 12.37 13.58 -1.27
C ARG A 143 13.49 14.54 -0.88
N ASP A 144 14.72 14.04 -0.77
CA ASP A 144 15.87 14.87 -0.42
C ASP A 144 16.29 15.79 -1.57
N THR A 145 16.13 15.34 -2.82
CA THR A 145 16.38 16.17 -4.02
C THR A 145 15.38 17.33 -4.18
N GLY A 146 14.23 17.30 -3.50
CA GLY A 146 13.24 18.37 -3.50
C GLY A 146 13.47 19.47 -2.46
N ARG A 147 14.40 19.27 -1.51
CA ARG A 147 14.67 20.22 -0.42
C ARG A 147 15.96 21.03 -0.62
N ALA A 148 16.72 20.74 -1.67
CA ALA A 148 18.02 21.35 -1.98
C ALA A 148 18.02 22.30 -3.20
N ARG A 149 16.89 22.95 -3.54
CA ARG A 149 16.83 23.98 -4.62
C ARG A 149 16.25 25.32 -4.17
N ASN A 150 16.41 25.69 -2.90
CA ASN A 150 16.14 27.04 -2.41
C ASN A 150 17.11 27.41 -1.27
N LEU A 151 18.41 27.34 -1.57
CA LEU A 151 19.46 28.11 -0.91
C LEU A 151 20.44 28.57 -1.98
#